data_AF-A0A848G9G7-F1
#
_entry.id   AF-A0A848G9G7-F1
#
_cell.length_a   1.000
_cell.length_b   1.000
_cell.length_c   1.000
_cell.angle_alpha   90.00
_cell.angle_beta   90.00
_cell.angle_gamma   90.00
#
_symmetry.space_group_name_H-M   'P 1'
#
loop_
_entity.id
_entity.type
_entity.pdbx_description
1 polymer ?
#
loop_
_entity_poly.entity_id
_entity_poly.type
_entity_poly.pdbx_seq_one_letter_code
_entity_poly.pdbx_strand_id
1 'polypeptide(L)'
;MSMTRILPLLLVGLLAACGKSETPPAAAPAAAPAAAAPAPAPVATADGGKGADIFKKTCAMCHQTGVAGAPKLGDKADWGPRIAQGQDVLYKHAIEGFNGNKGAMPAKGGSPSLSDEEMKLAVDFIVAKAQ
;
A
#
# COMPACT_ATOMS: atom_id res chain seq x y z
N MET A 1 44.04 -36.26 33.88
CA MET A 1 44.44 -36.97 32.64
C MET A 1 43.93 -36.14 31.47
N SER A 2 44.78 -35.37 30.77
CA SER A 2 45.66 -35.81 29.67
C SER A 2 44.92 -36.65 28.62
N MET A 3 45.06 -36.52 27.30
CA MET A 3 45.74 -35.59 26.38
C MET A 3 45.64 -36.36 25.05
N THR A 4 44.94 -35.86 24.03
CA THR A 4 45.18 -36.34 22.65
C THR A 4 45.37 -35.14 21.75
N ARG A 5 46.65 -34.90 21.45
CA ARG A 5 47.19 -33.93 20.50
C ARG A 5 46.95 -34.42 19.07
N ILE A 6 46.47 -33.56 18.17
CA ILE A 6 46.94 -33.50 16.78
C ILE A 6 46.95 -32.03 16.34
N LEU A 7 48.13 -31.59 15.87
CA LEU A 7 48.58 -30.24 15.51
C LEU A 7 48.26 -29.93 14.02
N PRO A 8 48.13 -28.65 13.60
CA PRO A 8 47.50 -28.22 12.34
C PRO A 8 48.49 -28.06 11.18
N LEU A 9 47.96 -27.87 9.96
CA LEU A 9 48.72 -27.29 8.85
C LEU A 9 48.04 -25.99 8.38
N LEU A 10 48.69 -24.88 8.72
CA LEU A 10 48.57 -23.59 8.05
C LEU A 10 48.90 -23.74 6.55
N LEU A 11 48.24 -22.95 5.70
CA LEU A 11 48.97 -22.03 4.81
C LEU A 11 48.06 -20.92 4.28
N VAL A 12 48.36 -19.70 4.72
CA VAL A 12 47.90 -18.43 4.14
C VAL A 12 48.85 -18.07 3.00
N GLY A 13 48.32 -17.57 1.88
CA GLY A 13 49.08 -17.01 0.77
C GLY A 13 48.40 -15.77 0.21
N LEU A 14 49.10 -14.64 0.29
CA LEU A 14 48.72 -13.24 0.06
C LEU A 14 49.43 -12.73 -1.21
N LEU A 15 48.77 -12.04 -2.16
CA LEU A 15 49.36 -11.14 -3.20
C LEU A 15 48.19 -10.55 -4.03
N ALA A 16 47.74 -9.29 -3.89
CA ALA A 16 48.36 -7.97 -4.20
C ALA A 16 48.23 -7.50 -5.67
N ALA A 17 47.65 -6.30 -5.81
CA ALA A 17 47.94 -5.20 -6.76
C ALA A 17 47.12 -4.99 -8.07
N CYS A 18 46.38 -3.87 -8.05
CA CYS A 18 46.19 -2.76 -9.01
C CYS A 18 46.15 -2.94 -10.55
N GLY A 19 45.20 -2.24 -11.19
CA GLY A 19 45.35 -1.72 -12.56
C GLY A 19 44.06 -1.18 -13.19
N LYS A 20 43.98 0.14 -13.40
CA LYS A 20 42.93 0.89 -14.13
C LYS A 20 43.21 0.79 -15.64
N SER A 21 42.19 0.58 -16.50
CA SER A 21 41.98 1.28 -17.79
C SER A 21 40.83 0.72 -18.65
N GLU A 22 40.40 1.56 -19.60
CA GLU A 22 39.09 1.82 -20.20
C GLU A 22 38.35 0.77 -21.10
N THR A 23 37.02 0.96 -21.17
CA THR A 23 35.92 0.49 -22.09
C THR A 23 36.17 0.85 -23.57
N PRO A 24 35.65 0.16 -24.66
CA PRO A 24 34.20 -0.04 -25.00
C PRO A 24 33.85 -1.21 -25.99
N PRO A 25 32.65 -1.28 -26.65
CA PRO A 25 31.25 -1.13 -26.21
C PRO A 25 30.37 -2.38 -26.57
N ALA A 26 29.15 -2.49 -26.02
CA ALA A 26 27.89 -2.74 -26.76
C ALA A 26 26.78 -3.40 -25.90
N ALA A 27 25.55 -2.96 -26.19
CA ALA A 27 24.25 -3.55 -25.91
C ALA A 27 23.68 -3.43 -24.47
N ALA A 28 22.84 -2.41 -24.32
CA ALA A 28 21.92 -2.24 -23.21
C ALA A 28 20.88 -3.38 -23.10
N PRO A 29 20.36 -3.65 -21.89
CA PRO A 29 18.96 -3.97 -21.71
C PRO A 29 18.21 -2.71 -21.25
N ALA A 30 17.06 -2.48 -21.86
CA ALA A 30 16.12 -1.44 -21.48
C ALA A 30 15.76 -1.55 -19.99
N ALA A 31 15.91 -0.44 -19.27
CA ALA A 31 15.51 -0.33 -17.88
C ALA A 31 14.00 -0.57 -17.75
N ALA A 32 13.64 -1.53 -16.89
CA ALA A 32 12.28 -1.67 -16.40
C ALA A 32 11.84 -0.35 -15.72
N PRO A 33 10.57 0.06 -15.84
CA PRO A 33 10.11 1.32 -15.26
C PRO A 33 10.29 1.25 -13.73
N ALA A 34 11.00 2.25 -13.20
CA ALA A 34 11.09 2.46 -11.77
C ALA A 34 9.68 2.58 -11.19
N ALA A 35 9.36 1.71 -10.23
CA ALA A 35 8.14 1.82 -9.45
C ALA A 35 8.09 3.23 -8.84
N ALA A 36 7.02 3.97 -9.16
CA ALA A 36 6.77 5.28 -8.59
C ALA A 36 6.76 5.16 -7.06
N ALA A 37 7.56 5.98 -6.39
CA ALA A 37 7.52 6.10 -4.94
C ALA A 37 6.09 6.43 -4.49
N PRO A 38 5.58 5.82 -3.39
CA PRO A 38 4.25 6.12 -2.92
C PRO A 38 4.14 7.61 -2.61
N ALA A 39 3.10 8.26 -3.14
CA ALA A 39 2.77 9.63 -2.79
C ALA A 39 2.56 9.71 -1.26
N PRO A 40 3.01 10.78 -0.59
CA PRO A 40 2.82 10.92 0.84
C PRO A 40 1.33 10.85 1.17
N ALA A 41 0.96 9.93 2.06
CA ALA A 41 -0.41 9.82 2.55
C ALA A 41 -0.83 11.18 3.17
N PRO A 42 -2.05 11.67 2.90
CA PRO A 42 -2.50 12.93 3.46
C PRO A 42 -2.52 12.85 4.99
N VAL A 43 -1.93 13.87 5.62
CA VAL A 43 -1.84 13.95 7.09
C VAL A 43 -3.26 14.09 7.63
N ALA A 44 -3.66 13.15 8.49
CA ALA A 44 -4.96 13.21 9.14
C ALA A 44 -4.95 14.37 10.16
N THR A 45 -5.80 15.38 9.93
CA THR A 45 -6.10 16.38 10.96
C THR A 45 -6.91 15.74 12.09
N ALA A 46 -6.90 16.32 13.29
CA ALA A 46 -7.57 15.76 14.47
C ALA A 46 -9.08 15.49 14.25
N ASP A 47 -9.73 16.29 13.40
CA ASP A 47 -11.13 16.13 13.02
C ASP A 47 -11.36 15.21 11.79
N GLY A 48 -10.29 14.63 11.23
CA GLY A 48 -10.31 13.79 10.03
C GLY A 48 -10.53 14.54 8.72
N GLY A 49 -10.64 15.87 8.78
CA GLY A 49 -10.66 16.77 7.62
C GLY A 49 -11.80 16.51 6.64
N LYS A 50 -11.57 16.90 5.38
CA LYS A 50 -12.58 16.82 4.32
C LYS A 50 -13.05 15.39 4.06
N GLY A 51 -12.16 14.39 4.22
CA GLY A 51 -12.51 12.97 4.11
C GLY A 51 -13.53 12.54 5.16
N ALA A 52 -13.35 12.95 6.41
CA ALA A 52 -14.33 12.68 7.48
C ALA A 52 -15.68 13.36 7.22
N ASP A 53 -15.69 14.57 6.68
CA ASP A 53 -16.94 15.27 6.36
C ASP A 53 -17.71 14.62 5.22
N ILE A 54 -17.00 14.16 4.17
CA ILE A 54 -17.61 13.38 3.08
C ILE A 54 -18.12 12.05 3.62
N PHE A 55 -17.36 11.38 4.48
CA PHE A 55 -17.80 10.16 5.13
C PHE A 55 -19.13 10.36 5.87
N LYS A 56 -19.23 11.38 6.74
CA LYS A 56 -20.44 11.67 7.51
C LYS A 56 -21.65 11.94 6.61
N LYS A 57 -21.46 12.68 5.51
CA LYS A 57 -22.54 13.11 4.61
C LYS A 57 -23.01 12.02 3.65
N THR A 58 -22.10 11.21 3.14
CA THR A 58 -22.38 10.29 2.03
C THR A 58 -22.16 8.83 2.40
N CYS A 59 -21.04 8.50 3.04
CA CYS A 59 -20.61 7.11 3.20
C CYS A 59 -21.19 6.43 4.44
N ALA A 60 -21.47 7.21 5.49
CA ALA A 60 -21.85 6.71 6.82
C ALA A 60 -23.15 5.91 6.81
N MET A 61 -24.08 6.22 5.90
CA MET A 61 -25.34 5.48 5.76
C MET A 61 -25.11 3.97 5.63
N CYS A 62 -24.07 3.55 4.91
CA CYS A 62 -23.75 2.15 4.72
C CYS A 62 -22.57 1.71 5.60
N HIS A 63 -21.49 2.51 5.64
CA HIS A 63 -20.24 2.10 6.26
C HIS A 63 -20.17 2.34 7.77
N GLN A 64 -21.08 3.08 8.39
CA GLN A 64 -21.05 3.28 9.85
C GLN A 64 -21.45 2.00 10.61
N THR A 65 -22.46 1.29 10.11
CA THR A 65 -23.04 0.11 10.76
C THR A 65 -22.91 -1.17 9.93
N GLY A 66 -22.49 -1.06 8.66
CA GLY A 66 -22.32 -2.19 7.75
C GLY A 66 -23.59 -2.62 7.03
N VAL A 67 -24.49 -1.67 6.73
CA VAL A 67 -25.76 -1.95 6.04
C VAL A 67 -25.48 -2.59 4.67
N ALA A 68 -26.33 -3.55 4.28
CA ALA A 68 -26.23 -4.27 3.00
C ALA A 68 -24.86 -4.92 2.74
N GLY A 69 -24.15 -5.30 3.81
CA GLY A 69 -22.84 -5.95 3.72
C GLY A 69 -21.67 -5.00 3.42
N ALA A 70 -21.88 -3.69 3.56
CA ALA A 70 -20.81 -2.71 3.50
C ALA A 70 -19.77 -2.96 4.60
N PRO A 71 -18.46 -2.84 4.32
CA PRO A 71 -17.44 -2.98 5.35
C PRO A 71 -17.57 -1.85 6.37
N LYS A 72 -17.75 -2.21 7.64
CA LYS A 72 -17.96 -1.26 8.74
C LYS A 72 -16.69 -0.46 9.04
N LEU A 73 -16.82 0.85 9.24
CA LEU A 73 -15.73 1.73 9.63
C LEU A 73 -15.06 1.20 10.92
N GLY A 74 -13.74 1.06 10.88
CA GLY A 74 -12.95 0.58 12.00
C GLY A 74 -12.93 -0.94 12.20
N ASP A 75 -13.66 -1.71 11.40
CA ASP A 75 -13.56 -3.17 11.42
C ASP A 75 -12.28 -3.64 10.72
N LYS A 76 -11.22 -3.80 11.50
CA LYS A 76 -9.91 -4.22 10.98
C LYS A 76 -9.95 -5.59 10.28
N ALA A 77 -10.83 -6.49 10.70
CA ALA A 77 -10.92 -7.83 10.12
C ALA A 77 -11.56 -7.80 8.73
N ASP A 78 -12.59 -6.97 8.51
CA ASP A 78 -13.19 -6.81 7.19
C ASP A 78 -12.32 -5.93 6.26
N TRP A 79 -11.63 -4.93 6.82
CA TRP A 79 -10.80 -4.02 6.03
C TRP A 79 -9.41 -4.56 5.69
N GLY A 80 -8.82 -5.43 6.51
CA GLY A 80 -7.48 -5.98 6.28
C GLY A 80 -7.28 -6.58 4.88
N PRO A 81 -8.12 -7.53 4.44
CA PRO A 81 -8.04 -8.11 3.09
C PRO A 81 -8.30 -7.12 1.95
N ARG A 82 -8.98 -6.00 2.22
CA ARG A 82 -9.29 -4.94 1.24
C ARG A 82 -8.10 -4.00 1.10
N ILE A 83 -7.54 -3.56 2.22
CA ILE A 83 -6.33 -2.74 2.28
C ILE A 83 -5.15 -3.47 1.62
N ALA A 84 -5.07 -4.79 1.78
CA ALA A 84 -4.05 -5.63 1.14
C ALA A 84 -4.14 -5.65 -0.41
N GLN A 85 -5.26 -5.24 -1.02
CA GLN A 85 -5.39 -5.10 -2.48
C GLN A 85 -4.66 -3.85 -3.00
N GLY A 86 -4.28 -2.93 -2.11
CA GLY A 86 -3.64 -1.66 -2.44
C GLY A 86 -4.63 -0.50 -2.58
N GLN A 87 -4.13 0.71 -2.35
CA GLN A 87 -4.97 1.92 -2.35
C GLN A 87 -5.60 2.22 -3.70
N ASP A 88 -4.88 2.01 -4.81
CA ASP A 88 -5.40 2.29 -6.15
C ASP A 88 -6.65 1.47 -6.47
N VAL A 89 -6.69 0.21 -6.00
CA VAL A 89 -7.86 -0.66 -6.15
C VAL A 89 -9.04 -0.14 -5.32
N LEU A 90 -8.79 0.30 -4.08
CA LEU A 90 -9.82 0.88 -3.23
C LEU A 90 -10.39 2.17 -3.83
N TYR A 91 -9.55 3.04 -4.37
CA TYR A 91 -9.99 4.25 -5.06
C TYR A 91 -10.83 3.93 -6.28
N LYS A 92 -10.35 3.01 -7.13
CA LYS A 92 -11.08 2.60 -8.33
C LYS A 92 -12.48 2.08 -7.98
N HIS A 93 -12.58 1.15 -7.03
CA HIS A 93 -13.86 0.61 -6.58
C HIS A 93 -14.78 1.69 -5.99
N ALA A 94 -14.24 2.67 -5.27
CA ALA A 94 -15.04 3.74 -4.70
C ALA A 94 -15.53 4.75 -5.76
N ILE A 95 -14.71 5.04 -6.77
CA ILE A 95 -15.02 6.00 -7.85
C ILE A 95 -15.97 5.37 -8.88
N GLU A 96 -15.62 4.18 -9.39
CA GLU A 96 -16.35 3.50 -10.46
C GLU A 96 -17.52 2.66 -9.95
N GLY A 97 -17.54 2.36 -8.65
CA GLY A 97 -18.45 1.39 -8.04
C GLY A 97 -17.87 -0.03 -8.08
N PHE A 98 -18.42 -0.90 -7.24
CA PHE A 98 -17.94 -2.26 -7.10
C PHE A 98 -19.04 -3.21 -6.67
N ASN A 99 -19.17 -4.33 -7.40
CA ASN A 99 -20.04 -5.43 -7.01
C ASN A 99 -19.18 -6.55 -6.43
N GLY A 100 -19.28 -6.74 -5.12
CA GLY A 100 -18.55 -7.77 -4.39
C GLY A 100 -19.46 -8.85 -3.84
N ASN A 101 -18.83 -9.87 -3.25
CA ASN A 101 -19.54 -11.03 -2.69
C ASN A 101 -20.48 -10.67 -1.52
N LYS A 102 -20.19 -9.59 -0.79
CA LYS A 102 -20.98 -9.14 0.37
C LYS A 102 -22.07 -8.13 0.02
N GLY A 103 -22.01 -7.53 -1.16
CA GLY A 103 -22.91 -6.43 -1.53
C GLY A 103 -22.33 -5.57 -2.66
N ALA A 104 -23.09 -4.54 -3.02
CA ALA A 104 -22.73 -3.58 -4.06
C ALA A 104 -22.40 -2.22 -3.43
N MET A 105 -21.32 -1.60 -3.88
CA MET A 105 -20.98 -0.21 -3.61
C MET A 105 -21.27 0.60 -4.89
N PRO A 106 -22.22 1.55 -4.86
CA PRO A 106 -22.49 2.39 -6.02
C PRO A 106 -21.29 3.31 -6.33
N ALA A 107 -21.15 3.68 -7.59
CA ALA A 107 -20.15 4.66 -8.03
C ALA A 107 -20.22 5.94 -7.21
N LYS A 108 -19.07 6.42 -6.73
CA LYS A 108 -18.94 7.61 -5.88
C LYS A 108 -19.84 7.59 -4.63
N GLY A 109 -20.09 6.39 -4.09
CA GLY A 109 -21.00 6.21 -2.95
C GLY A 109 -22.44 6.66 -3.23
N GLY A 110 -22.86 6.69 -4.50
CA GLY A 110 -24.18 7.16 -4.92
C GLY A 110 -24.29 8.68 -5.03
N SER A 111 -23.18 9.42 -4.90
CA SER A 111 -23.15 10.89 -5.02
C SER A 111 -22.37 11.30 -6.28
N PRO A 112 -23.06 11.52 -7.42
CA PRO A 112 -22.39 11.88 -8.67
C PRO A 112 -21.70 13.25 -8.64
N SER A 113 -22.02 14.10 -7.66
CA SER A 113 -21.41 15.40 -7.45
C SER A 113 -20.01 15.35 -6.83
N LEU A 114 -19.59 14.22 -6.24
CA LEU A 114 -18.25 14.11 -5.67
C LEU A 114 -17.21 14.03 -6.79
N SER A 115 -16.14 14.81 -6.67
CA SER A 115 -14.94 14.65 -7.48
C SER A 115 -14.18 13.37 -7.10
N ASP A 116 -13.30 12.92 -7.98
CA ASP A 116 -12.49 11.73 -7.73
C ASP A 116 -11.48 11.98 -6.60
N GLU A 117 -10.97 13.22 -6.49
CA GLU A 117 -10.13 13.68 -5.39
C GLU A 117 -10.87 13.63 -4.05
N GLU A 118 -12.12 14.08 -4.03
CA GLU A 118 -12.97 13.98 -2.83
C GLU A 118 -13.25 12.54 -2.43
N MET A 119 -13.46 11.66 -3.41
CA MET A 119 -13.61 10.23 -3.14
C MET A 119 -12.35 9.62 -2.55
N LYS A 120 -11.16 9.97 -3.05
CA LYS A 120 -9.88 9.52 -2.48
C LYS A 120 -9.73 9.94 -1.02
N LEU A 121 -10.03 11.20 -0.70
CA LEU A 121 -10.00 11.69 0.69
C LEU A 121 -10.95 10.91 1.62
N ALA A 122 -12.13 10.54 1.13
CA ALA A 122 -13.07 9.71 1.91
C ALA A 122 -12.54 8.28 2.11
N VAL A 123 -11.97 7.67 1.07
CA VAL A 123 -11.33 6.34 1.17
C VAL A 123 -10.17 6.37 2.15
N ASP A 124 -9.31 7.38 2.09
CA ASP A 124 -8.19 7.56 3.01
C ASP A 124 -8.64 7.64 4.45
N PHE A 125 -9.67 8.44 4.73
CA PHE A 125 -10.26 8.52 6.06
C PHE A 125 -10.75 7.15 6.54
N ILE A 126 -11.50 6.42 5.71
CA ILE A 126 -12.05 5.11 6.09
C ILE A 126 -10.94 4.10 6.36
N VAL A 127 -9.93 4.04 5.48
CA VAL A 127 -8.77 3.15 5.62
C VAL A 127 -7.99 3.48 6.88
N ALA A 128 -7.70 4.76 7.13
CA ALA A 128 -6.96 5.20 8.32
C ALA A 128 -7.69 4.84 9.62
N LYS A 129 -9.03 4.79 9.62
CA LYS A 129 -9.80 4.33 10.79
C LYS A 129 -9.82 2.82 10.97
N ALA A 130 -9.42 2.05 9.95
CA ALA A 130 -9.47 0.60 9.94
C ALA A 130 -8.09 -0.09 9.93
N GLN A 131 -7.00 0.69 10.01
CA GLN A 131 -5.65 0.21 10.27
C GLN A 131 -5.43 -0.10 11.76
#